data_AF-A0AAJ2X6U0-F1
#
_entry.id   AF-A0AAJ2X6U0-F1
#
_cell.length_a   1.000
_cell.length_b   1.000
_cell.length_c   1.000
_cell.angle_alpha   90.00
_cell.angle_beta   90.00
_cell.angle_gamma   90.00
#
_symmetry.space_group_name_H-M   'P 1'
#
loop_
_entity.id
_entity.type
_entity.pdbx_description
1 polymer ?
#
loop_
_entity_poly.entity_id
_entity_poly.type
_entity_poly.pdbx_seq_one_letter_code
_entity_poly.pdbx_strand_id
1 'polypeptide(L)'
;MENPKGNQNAQNFQAGTTGAFSDIESGKLGVPALRYTNPNENGVNFVKFDGVEKSADGTSVLLIDAKTKLAIWNGSTQKSVNDTLRRVKSAVQQNPGYKVVYEFPNAKVEAEARKFIRDSGYDSFVSTRVRSQ
;
A
#
# COMPACT_ATOMS: atom_id res chain seq x y z
N MET A 1 -3.93 -14.53 -36.63
CA MET A 1 -3.66 -13.19 -36.08
C MET A 1 -4.23 -13.18 -34.68
N GLU A 2 -3.35 -13.19 -33.68
CA GLU A 2 -3.70 -13.32 -32.27
C GLU A 2 -4.22 -11.98 -31.73
N ASN A 3 -5.45 -11.96 -31.24
CA ASN A 3 -6.02 -10.79 -30.57
C ASN A 3 -5.30 -10.59 -29.23
N PRO A 4 -4.85 -9.38 -28.88
CA PRO A 4 -4.30 -9.13 -27.57
C PRO A 4 -5.43 -9.27 -26.52
N LYS A 5 -5.39 -10.35 -25.74
CA LYS A 5 -6.18 -10.55 -24.51
C LYS A 5 -5.67 -9.63 -23.41
N GLY A 6 -5.71 -8.32 -23.65
CA GLY A 6 -5.58 -7.31 -22.61
C GLY A 6 -6.98 -6.90 -22.19
N ASN A 7 -7.39 -7.26 -20.98
CA ASN A 7 -8.67 -6.88 -20.39
C ASN A 7 -8.89 -5.36 -20.57
N GLN A 8 -9.93 -4.95 -21.31
CA GLN A 8 -10.20 -3.54 -21.66
C GLN A 8 -10.26 -2.63 -20.41
N ASN A 9 -10.59 -3.23 -19.25
CA ASN A 9 -10.59 -2.58 -17.94
C ASN A 9 -9.19 -2.17 -17.43
N ALA A 10 -8.12 -2.84 -17.88
CA ALA A 10 -6.75 -2.47 -17.56
C ALA A 10 -6.24 -1.29 -18.41
N GLN A 11 -6.80 -1.11 -19.61
CA GLN A 11 -6.45 0.00 -20.52
C GLN A 11 -7.14 1.30 -20.10
N ASN A 12 -8.40 1.24 -19.67
CA ASN A 12 -9.13 2.42 -19.17
C ASN A 12 -8.67 2.89 -17.76
N PHE A 13 -7.77 2.14 -17.11
CA PHE A 13 -7.21 2.47 -15.79
C PHE A 13 -6.05 3.49 -15.87
N GLN A 14 -5.64 3.91 -17.07
CA GLN A 14 -4.49 4.79 -17.30
C GLN A 14 -4.80 6.30 -17.20
N ALA A 15 -6.05 6.74 -17.06
CA ALA A 15 -6.42 8.12 -17.46
C ALA A 15 -6.87 9.10 -16.36
N GLY A 16 -6.89 8.77 -15.07
CA GLY A 16 -7.41 9.70 -14.06
C GLY A 16 -6.72 9.57 -12.71
N THR A 17 -6.01 10.63 -12.30
CA THR A 17 -5.12 10.73 -11.13
C THR A 17 -3.71 10.18 -11.35
N THR A 18 -2.74 11.10 -11.36
CA THR A 18 -1.32 10.76 -11.42
C THR A 18 -0.93 9.94 -10.19
N GLY A 19 -0.77 8.64 -10.39
CA GLY A 19 -0.01 7.74 -9.53
C GLY A 19 -0.79 6.97 -8.45
N ALA A 20 -2.06 7.29 -8.21
CA ALA A 20 -2.97 6.42 -7.48
C ALA A 20 -4.04 5.85 -8.40
N PHE A 21 -4.02 4.54 -8.49
CA PHE A 21 -4.94 3.68 -9.19
C PHE A 21 -6.15 3.42 -8.28
N SER A 22 -6.92 4.48 -8.03
CA SER A 22 -8.21 4.36 -7.36
C SER A 22 -9.15 5.39 -7.95
N ASP A 23 -10.31 4.92 -8.40
CA ASP A 23 -11.41 5.73 -8.88
C ASP A 23 -12.16 6.33 -7.67
N ILE A 24 -11.44 7.15 -6.90
CA ILE A 24 -11.92 7.77 -5.65
C ILE A 24 -13.12 8.69 -5.95
N GLU A 25 -13.28 9.15 -7.20
CA GLU A 25 -14.41 9.98 -7.64
C GLU A 25 -15.65 9.17 -8.09
N SER A 26 -15.52 7.95 -8.63
CA SER A 26 -16.70 7.24 -9.19
C SER A 26 -17.38 6.23 -8.26
N GLY A 27 -16.76 5.86 -7.13
CA GLY A 27 -17.33 4.86 -6.21
C GLY A 27 -17.37 3.43 -6.77
N LYS A 28 -16.66 3.14 -7.87
CA LYS A 28 -16.50 1.77 -8.39
C LYS A 28 -15.41 1.01 -7.64
N LEU A 29 -15.61 -0.31 -7.51
CA LEU A 29 -14.78 -1.35 -6.88
C LEU A 29 -13.37 -1.52 -7.51
N GLY A 30 -12.61 -0.44 -7.66
CA GLY A 30 -11.20 -0.51 -8.03
C GLY A 30 -10.37 -0.90 -6.82
N VAL A 31 -9.50 -1.91 -6.96
CA VAL A 31 -8.50 -2.23 -5.93
C VAL A 31 -7.56 -1.04 -5.80
N PRO A 32 -7.47 -0.37 -4.63
CA PRO A 32 -6.59 0.77 -4.46
C PRO A 32 -5.15 0.34 -4.71
N ALA A 33 -4.43 1.09 -5.55
CA ALA A 33 -3.01 0.84 -5.78
C ALA A 33 -2.22 2.13 -5.99
N LEU A 34 -0.94 2.12 -5.64
CA LEU A 34 0.01 3.18 -5.97
C LEU A 34 0.95 2.72 -7.07
N ARG A 35 1.04 3.50 -8.14
CA ARG A 35 2.07 3.32 -9.18
C ARG A 35 3.38 3.89 -8.70
N TYR A 36 4.47 3.22 -9.00
CA TYR A 36 5.81 3.73 -8.73
C TYR A 36 6.82 3.19 -9.75
N THR A 37 7.88 3.94 -9.99
CA THR A 37 9.04 3.45 -10.75
C THR A 37 9.78 2.44 -9.88
N ASN A 38 9.68 1.15 -10.22
CA ASN A 38 10.43 0.09 -9.57
C ASN A 38 11.86 0.05 -10.13
N PRO A 39 12.91 0.18 -9.29
CA PRO A 39 14.30 0.07 -9.77
C PRO A 39 14.64 -1.34 -10.29
N ASN A 40 13.85 -2.36 -9.98
CA ASN A 40 13.93 -3.65 -10.65
C ASN A 40 13.06 -3.60 -11.92
N GLU A 41 13.70 -3.62 -13.09
CA GLU A 41 13.04 -3.56 -14.41
C GLU A 41 12.08 -4.73 -14.65
N ASN A 42 12.35 -5.90 -14.03
CA ASN A 42 11.47 -7.08 -14.09
C ASN A 42 10.39 -7.08 -12.99
N GLY A 43 10.38 -6.04 -12.14
CA GLY A 43 9.48 -5.92 -11.01
C GLY A 43 8.16 -5.28 -11.38
N VAL A 44 7.14 -5.54 -10.55
CA VAL A 44 5.84 -4.88 -10.69
C VAL A 44 5.95 -3.41 -10.27
N ASN A 45 5.36 -2.51 -11.05
CA ASN A 45 5.42 -1.05 -10.86
C ASN A 45 4.21 -0.49 -10.07
N PHE A 46 3.58 -1.32 -9.23
CA PHE A 46 2.51 -0.87 -8.36
C PHE A 46 2.48 -1.64 -7.03
N VAL A 47 1.96 -0.98 -6.00
CA VAL A 47 1.62 -1.59 -4.69
C VAL A 47 0.12 -1.55 -4.54
N LYS A 48 -0.52 -2.68 -4.21
CA LYS A 48 -1.96 -2.78 -3.96
C LYS A 48 -2.24 -2.68 -2.46
N PHE A 49 -3.43 -2.21 -2.14
CA PHE A 49 -3.95 -2.04 -0.78
C PHE A 49 -5.37 -2.61 -0.72
N ASP A 50 -5.83 -2.94 0.49
CA ASP A 50 -7.15 -3.55 0.72
C ASP A 50 -8.26 -2.49 0.75
N GLY A 51 -7.93 -1.25 1.11
CA GLY A 51 -8.89 -0.15 1.22
C GLY A 51 -8.25 1.22 1.04
N VAL A 52 -9.11 2.23 0.97
CA VAL A 52 -8.71 3.64 0.89
C VAL A 52 -9.67 4.50 1.70
N GLU A 53 -9.12 5.44 2.45
CA GLU A 53 -9.87 6.39 3.28
C GLU A 53 -9.31 7.80 3.09
N LYS A 54 -10.12 8.82 3.36
CA LYS A 54 -9.59 10.18 3.53
C LYS A 54 -9.09 10.33 4.96
N SER A 55 -7.97 11.03 5.16
CA SER A 55 -7.52 11.37 6.50
C SER A 55 -8.54 12.26 7.21
N ALA A 56 -8.55 12.25 8.55
CA ALA A 56 -9.52 13.01 9.34
C ALA A 56 -9.47 14.52 9.09
N ASP A 57 -8.31 15.04 8.71
CA ASP A 57 -8.08 16.44 8.33
C ASP A 57 -8.33 16.73 6.83
N GLY A 58 -8.64 15.69 6.04
CA GLY A 58 -8.89 15.78 4.60
C GLY A 58 -7.65 16.10 3.75
N THR A 59 -6.45 16.17 4.35
CA THR A 59 -5.22 16.58 3.65
C THR A 59 -4.53 15.45 2.91
N SER A 60 -4.83 14.21 3.26
CA SER A 60 -4.17 13.02 2.73
C SER A 60 -5.17 11.91 2.41
N VAL A 61 -4.79 11.03 1.51
CA VAL A 61 -5.47 9.75 1.25
C VAL A 61 -4.72 8.65 1.99
N LEU A 62 -5.43 7.94 2.86
CA LEU A 62 -4.93 6.80 3.61
C LEU A 62 -5.18 5.52 2.82
N LEU A 63 -4.12 4.79 2.52
CA LEU A 63 -4.16 3.49 1.87
C LEU A 63 -4.09 2.43 2.95
N ILE A 64 -5.17 1.66 3.05
CA ILE A 64 -5.38 0.70 4.14
C ILE A 64 -4.95 -0.68 3.67
N ASP A 65 -4.11 -1.34 4.44
CA ASP A 65 -3.73 -2.73 4.21
C ASP A 65 -3.91 -3.53 5.51
N ALA A 66 -4.77 -4.53 5.45
CA ALA A 66 -5.16 -5.34 6.58
C ALA A 66 -4.17 -6.51 6.74
N LYS A 67 -3.51 -6.56 7.88
CA LYS A 67 -2.54 -7.60 8.23
C LYS A 67 -3.03 -8.41 9.42
N THR A 68 -2.98 -9.74 9.29
CA THR A 68 -3.20 -10.63 10.44
C THR A 68 -2.01 -10.62 11.41
N LYS A 69 -0.79 -10.45 10.88
CA LYS A 69 0.48 -10.24 11.59
C LYS A 69 1.55 -9.74 10.62
N LEU A 70 2.65 -9.18 11.14
CA LEU A 70 3.88 -9.01 10.36
C LEU A 70 4.76 -10.25 10.49
N ALA A 71 5.23 -10.78 9.36
CA ALA A 71 6.09 -11.94 9.33
C ALA A 71 7.54 -11.57 9.66
N ILE A 72 7.87 -11.44 10.94
CA ILE A 72 9.18 -10.96 11.42
C ILE A 72 9.92 -11.97 12.32
N TRP A 73 9.45 -13.22 12.37
CA TRP A 73 9.92 -14.23 13.33
C TRP A 73 11.28 -14.84 12.99
N ASN A 74 11.80 -14.64 11.77
CA ASN A 74 13.13 -15.08 11.38
C ASN A 74 13.77 -14.10 10.36
N GLY A 75 15.06 -14.26 10.08
CA GLY A 75 15.79 -13.34 9.21
C GLY A 75 15.24 -13.26 7.77
N SER A 76 14.82 -14.38 7.18
CA SER A 76 14.30 -14.39 5.81
C SER A 76 12.96 -13.64 5.71
N THR A 77 12.07 -13.85 6.66
CA THR A 77 10.77 -13.17 6.71
C THR A 77 10.92 -11.68 7.02
N GLN A 78 11.84 -11.30 7.93
CA GLN A 78 12.20 -9.90 8.16
C GLN A 78 12.74 -9.24 6.89
N LYS A 79 13.57 -9.92 6.09
CA LYS A 79 14.05 -9.40 4.82
C LYS A 79 12.90 -9.14 3.85
N SER A 80 11.97 -10.10 3.71
CA SER A 80 10.80 -9.95 2.84
C SER A 80 9.88 -8.80 3.28
N VAL A 81 9.70 -8.61 4.59
CA VAL A 81 8.93 -7.47 5.13
C VAL A 81 9.64 -6.16 4.83
N ASN A 82 10.95 -6.07 5.04
CA ASN A 82 11.75 -4.90 4.68
C ASN A 82 11.70 -4.57 3.17
N ASP A 83 11.80 -5.58 2.31
CA ASP A 83 11.69 -5.41 0.86
C ASP A 83 10.30 -4.88 0.46
N THR A 84 9.25 -5.27 1.19
CA THR A 84 7.89 -4.74 1.00
C THR A 84 7.80 -3.29 1.46
N LEU A 85 8.28 -2.97 2.66
CA LEU A 85 8.25 -1.61 3.21
C LEU A 85 9.08 -0.64 2.36
N ARG A 86 10.20 -1.09 1.78
CA ARG A 86 11.00 -0.31 0.84
C ARG A 86 10.26 0.02 -0.46
N ARG A 87 9.48 -0.93 -1.00
CA ARG A 87 8.62 -0.68 -2.17
C ARG A 87 7.51 0.31 -1.83
N VAL A 88 6.86 0.13 -0.67
CA VAL A 88 5.85 1.06 -0.17
C VAL A 88 6.44 2.47 -0.02
N LYS A 89 7.64 2.60 0.57
CA LYS A 89 8.34 3.88 0.70
C LYS A 89 8.52 4.57 -0.65
N SER A 90 9.04 3.85 -1.64
CA SER A 90 9.24 4.39 -2.99
C SER A 90 7.92 4.84 -3.62
N ALA A 91 6.86 4.06 -3.43
CA ALA A 91 5.54 4.40 -3.91
C ALA A 91 4.99 5.68 -3.24
N VAL A 92 5.02 5.78 -1.91
CA VAL A 92 4.55 6.98 -1.21
C VAL A 92 5.38 8.22 -1.54
N GLN A 93 6.70 8.08 -1.66
CA GLN A 93 7.57 9.21 -2.03
C GLN A 93 7.31 9.76 -3.44
N GLN A 94 6.90 8.90 -4.37
CA GLN A 94 6.53 9.30 -5.73
C GLN A 94 5.07 9.79 -5.83
N ASN A 95 4.27 9.58 -4.78
CA ASN A 95 2.84 9.92 -4.72
C ASN A 95 2.56 10.78 -3.48
N PRO A 96 2.96 12.07 -3.48
CA PRO A 96 2.69 12.96 -2.36
C PRO A 96 1.18 13.08 -2.11
N GLY A 97 0.79 13.18 -0.84
CA GLY A 97 -0.62 13.19 -0.43
C GLY A 97 -1.18 11.80 -0.10
N TYR A 98 -0.45 10.72 -0.35
CA TYR A 98 -0.82 9.37 0.09
C TYR A 98 -0.02 8.96 1.33
N LYS A 99 -0.67 8.23 2.24
CA LYS A 99 -0.04 7.61 3.42
C LYS A 99 -0.53 6.18 3.55
N VAL A 100 0.25 5.31 4.18
CA VAL A 100 -0.14 3.91 4.38
C VAL A 100 -0.50 3.65 5.82
N VAL A 101 -1.58 2.90 6.03
CA VAL A 101 -2.03 2.44 7.33
C VAL A 101 -2.08 0.91 7.30
N TYR A 102 -1.34 0.27 8.20
CA TYR A 102 -1.51 -1.16 8.45
C TYR A 102 -2.51 -1.39 9.58
N GLU A 103 -3.55 -2.16 9.28
CA GLU A 103 -4.55 -2.55 10.25
C GLU A 103 -4.29 -3.94 10.79
N PHE A 104 -4.47 -4.09 12.10
CA PHE A 104 -4.27 -5.36 12.79
C PHE A 104 -5.52 -5.80 13.55
N PRO A 105 -5.72 -7.11 13.74
CA PRO A 105 -6.92 -7.62 14.39
C PRO A 105 -7.02 -7.32 15.88
N ASN A 106 -5.90 -7.01 16.55
CA ASN A 106 -5.86 -6.69 17.98
C ASN A 106 -4.63 -5.86 18.35
N ALA A 107 -4.67 -5.25 19.54
CA ALA A 107 -3.64 -4.36 20.06
C ALA A 107 -2.28 -5.04 20.28
N LYS A 108 -2.24 -6.34 20.60
CA LYS A 108 -0.97 -7.05 20.83
C LYS A 108 -0.17 -7.14 19.52
N VAL A 109 -0.82 -7.60 18.44
CA VAL A 109 -0.19 -7.71 17.13
C VAL A 109 0.16 -6.33 16.56
N GLU A 110 -0.71 -5.34 16.76
CA GLU A 110 -0.44 -3.95 16.40
C GLU A 110 0.84 -3.43 17.08
N ALA A 111 0.98 -3.65 18.40
CA ALA A 111 2.11 -3.14 19.15
C ALA A 111 3.45 -3.77 18.71
N GLU A 112 3.45 -5.08 18.43
CA GLU A 112 4.60 -5.79 17.87
C GLU A 112 4.99 -5.22 16.50
N ALA A 113 4.01 -5.02 15.63
CA ALA A 113 4.23 -4.47 14.30
C ALA A 113 4.72 -3.01 14.34
N ARG A 114 4.09 -2.18 15.17
CA ARG A 114 4.47 -0.77 15.38
C ARG A 114 5.88 -0.64 15.91
N LYS A 115 6.28 -1.51 16.85
CA LYS A 115 7.66 -1.55 17.34
C LYS A 115 8.63 -1.85 16.20
N PHE A 116 8.37 -2.89 15.41
CA PHE A 116 9.23 -3.23 14.27
C PHE A 116 9.31 -2.11 13.22
N ILE A 117 8.19 -1.50 12.85
CA ILE A 117 8.13 -0.42 11.86
C ILE A 117 8.96 0.78 12.32
N ARG A 118 8.85 1.17 13.59
CA ARG A 118 9.64 2.26 14.18
C ARG A 118 11.12 1.90 14.27
N ASP A 119 11.46 0.72 14.78
CA ASP A 119 12.86 0.28 14.91
C ASP A 119 13.55 0.17 13.53
N SER A 120 12.77 -0.06 12.48
CA SER A 120 13.24 -0.13 11.10
C SER A 120 13.17 1.22 10.34
N GLY A 121 12.71 2.30 10.99
CA GLY A 121 12.67 3.66 10.42
C GLY A 121 11.59 3.90 9.37
N TYR A 122 10.49 3.16 9.41
CA TYR A 122 9.38 3.27 8.45
C TYR A 122 8.14 4.02 8.99
N ASP A 123 8.19 4.49 10.23
CA ASP A 123 7.10 5.18 10.93
C ASP A 123 6.74 6.56 10.36
N SER A 124 7.63 7.13 9.54
CA SER A 124 7.37 8.40 8.84
C SER A 124 6.32 8.32 7.72
N PHE A 125 6.04 7.13 7.18
CA PHE A 125 5.09 6.93 6.08
C PHE A 125 4.13 5.74 6.26
N VAL A 126 4.42 4.84 7.19
CA VAL A 126 3.51 3.77 7.62
C VAL A 126 3.06 4.04 9.05
N SER A 127 1.75 4.21 9.23
CA SER A 127 1.13 4.17 10.55
C SER A 127 0.43 2.82 10.78
N THR A 128 0.11 2.53 12.04
CA THR A 128 -0.55 1.29 12.45
C THR A 128 -1.78 1.62 13.27
N ARG A 129 -2.84 0.80 13.13
CA ARG A 129 -4.02 0.86 14.00
C ARG A 129 -4.63 -0.52 14.21
N VAL A 130 -5.43 -0.65 15.26
CA VAL A 130 -6.31 -1.82 15.44
C VAL A 130 -7.56 -1.60 14.62
N ARG A 131 -7.99 -2.60 13.85
CA ARG A 131 -9.24 -2.53 13.08
C ARG A 131 -10.42 -2.32 14.04
N SER A 132 -11.28 -1.36 13.73
CA SER A 132 -12.57 -1.24 14.41
C SER A 132 -13.38 -2.53 14.14
N GLN A 133 -13.90 -3.15 15.21
CA GLN A 133 -14.76 -4.33 15.12
C GLN A 133 -16.16 -3.95 14.65
#